data_AF-A0A168HDM0-F1
#
_entry.id   AF-A0A168HDM0-F1
#
_cell.length_a   1.000
_cell.length_b   1.000
_cell.length_c   1.000
_cell.angle_alpha   90.00
_cell.angle_beta   90.00
_cell.angle_gamma   90.00
#
_symmetry.space_group_name_H-M   'P 1'
#
loop_
_entity.id
_entity.type
_entity.pdbx_description
1 polymer ?
#
loop_
_entity_poly.entity_id
_entity_poly.type
_entity_poly.pdbx_seq_one_letter_code
_entity_poly.pdbx_strand_id
1 'polypeptide(L)'
;MSDDNSSVDSDMSNTEQELVFMLSTFMKGRKPQHPVKQIQNTLMIEDDNTIHSSSALSTSFSALAIENKDIPEDLKVRSKRALEERIRLVSSDMIRYLRKHEFKVRGTAGKVYTVIIGNRLECTCRDYQIRKCHCKHILYILLKELKVRDLSKEVFTTLFPSDEALKEVFQAYHTLP
;
A
#
# COMPACT_ATOMS: atom_id res chain seq x y z
N MET A 1 -69.12 10.60 5.00
CA MET A 1 -68.94 9.14 5.18
C MET A 1 -69.16 8.56 3.80
N SER A 2 -68.14 8.23 3.00
CA SER A 2 -66.89 7.56 3.38
C SER A 2 -65.80 7.94 2.37
N ASP A 3 -64.63 8.31 2.85
CA ASP A 3 -63.44 8.54 2.02
C ASP A 3 -62.80 7.20 1.66
N ASP A 4 -62.67 6.91 0.37
CA ASP A 4 -61.99 5.74 -0.15
C ASP A 4 -60.47 5.91 0.00
N ASN A 5 -59.92 5.26 1.03
CA ASN A 5 -58.49 5.20 1.29
C ASN A 5 -57.90 4.02 0.48
N SER A 6 -57.58 4.25 -0.79
CA SER A 6 -56.87 3.25 -1.60
C SER A 6 -55.41 3.17 -1.16
N SER A 7 -55.06 2.12 -0.42
CA SER A 7 -53.69 1.69 -0.14
C SER A 7 -52.96 1.47 -1.46
N VAL A 8 -52.01 2.35 -1.78
CA VAL A 8 -51.07 2.15 -2.89
C VAL A 8 -49.89 1.37 -2.31
N ASP A 9 -50.02 0.05 -2.24
CA ASP A 9 -48.89 -0.84 -2.00
C ASP A 9 -48.07 -0.85 -3.29
N SER A 10 -47.07 0.02 -3.37
CA SER A 10 -46.11 0.05 -4.48
C SER A 10 -45.21 -1.18 -4.39
N ASP A 11 -45.46 -2.15 -5.27
CA ASP A 11 -44.56 -3.29 -5.51
C ASP A 11 -43.17 -2.76 -5.89
N MET A 12 -42.27 -2.74 -4.91
CA MET A 12 -40.87 -2.39 -5.12
C MET A 12 -40.20 -3.47 -5.96
N SER A 13 -39.60 -3.07 -7.06
CA SER A 13 -38.89 -3.96 -7.96
C SER A 13 -37.77 -4.70 -7.22
N ASN A 14 -37.48 -5.93 -7.63
CA ASN A 14 -36.48 -6.80 -6.98
C ASN A 14 -35.10 -6.11 -6.84
N THR A 15 -34.77 -5.23 -7.78
CA THR A 15 -33.56 -4.39 -7.77
C THR A 15 -33.56 -3.32 -6.68
N GLU A 16 -34.71 -2.74 -6.37
CA GLU A 16 -34.84 -1.73 -5.31
C GLU A 16 -34.73 -2.37 -3.93
N GLN A 17 -35.26 -3.59 -3.75
CA GLN A 17 -35.11 -4.35 -2.50
C GLN A 17 -33.65 -4.69 -2.23
N GLU A 18 -32.88 -5.06 -3.26
CA GLU A 18 -31.45 -5.38 -3.13
C GLU A 18 -30.60 -4.13 -2.81
N LEU A 19 -30.94 -2.98 -3.40
CA LEU A 19 -30.29 -1.70 -3.07
C LEU A 19 -30.59 -1.27 -1.62
N VAL A 20 -31.83 -1.41 -1.16
CA VAL A 20 -32.22 -1.12 0.24
C VAL A 20 -31.50 -2.05 1.22
N PHE A 21 -31.35 -3.34 0.88
CA PHE A 21 -30.60 -4.30 1.69
C PHE A 21 -29.11 -3.93 1.79
N MET A 22 -28.47 -3.58 0.67
CA MET A 22 -27.06 -3.15 0.65
C MET A 22 -26.84 -1.85 1.44
N LEU A 23 -27.73 -0.87 1.31
CA LEU A 23 -27.67 0.40 2.06
C LEU A 23 -27.86 0.18 3.57
N SER A 24 -28.78 -0.71 3.97
CA SER A 24 -29.01 -1.03 5.38
C SER A 24 -27.81 -1.72 6.04
N THR A 25 -27.05 -2.50 5.26
CA THR A 25 -25.82 -3.18 5.71
C THR A 25 -24.67 -2.20 5.92
N PHE A 26 -24.65 -1.10 5.17
CA PHE A 26 -23.64 -0.05 5.30
C PHE A 26 -23.87 0.84 6.54
N MET A 27 -25.14 1.09 6.89
CA MET A 27 -25.54 1.94 8.02
C MET A 27 -25.41 1.26 9.40
N LYS A 28 -25.36 -0.08 9.46
CA LYS A 28 -25.13 -0.82 10.71
C LYS A 28 -23.63 -0.94 10.99
N GLY A 29 -23.10 0.06 11.70
CA GLY A 29 -21.71 0.13 12.17
C GLY A 29 -21.22 -1.18 12.80
N ARG A 30 -20.09 -1.69 12.30
CA ARG A 30 -19.43 -2.88 12.82
C ARG A 30 -18.73 -2.55 14.13
N LYS A 31 -19.21 -3.11 15.24
CA LYS A 31 -18.41 -3.27 16.46
C LYS A 31 -17.37 -4.38 16.22
N PRO A 32 -16.09 -4.20 16.64
CA PRO A 32 -15.10 -5.25 16.51
C PRO A 32 -15.40 -6.37 17.52
N GLN A 33 -15.63 -7.58 17.03
CA GLN A 33 -15.64 -8.81 17.82
C GLN A 33 -14.37 -9.59 17.45
N HIS A 34 -13.38 -9.58 18.33
CA HIS A 34 -12.25 -10.52 18.29
C HIS A 34 -12.34 -11.44 19.51
N PRO A 35 -12.38 -12.77 19.34
CA PRO A 35 -12.25 -13.69 20.46
C PRO A 35 -10.80 -13.74 20.95
N VAL A 36 -10.62 -13.46 22.24
CA VAL A 36 -9.38 -13.55 23.00
C VAL A 36 -9.03 -15.03 23.20
N LYS A 37 -7.83 -15.44 22.77
CA LYS A 37 -7.18 -16.67 23.27
C LYS A 37 -5.97 -16.25 24.09
N GLN A 38 -6.06 -16.50 25.39
CA GLN A 38 -4.96 -16.40 26.35
C GLN A 38 -3.97 -17.55 26.10
N ILE A 39 -2.67 -17.24 26.01
CA ILE A 39 -1.57 -18.17 26.27
C ILE A 39 -0.52 -17.42 27.09
N GLN A 40 -0.09 -18.06 28.18
CA GLN A 40 0.79 -17.58 29.24
C GLN A 40 2.28 -17.70 28.89
N ASN A 41 3.11 -17.05 29.74
CA ASN A 41 4.54 -17.30 30.04
C ASN A 41 5.56 -16.71 29.06
N THR A 42 6.72 -16.16 29.46
CA THR A 42 7.39 -15.89 30.74
C THR A 42 8.54 -14.91 30.45
N LEU A 43 8.82 -13.99 31.37
CA LEU A 43 10.00 -13.12 31.40
C LEU A 43 11.28 -13.94 31.59
N MET A 44 12.32 -13.67 30.79
CA MET A 44 13.73 -13.77 31.21
C MET A 44 14.53 -12.66 30.54
N ILE A 45 15.25 -11.92 31.37
CA ILE A 45 16.27 -10.91 31.06
C ILE A 45 17.58 -11.67 30.86
N GLU A 46 18.32 -11.44 29.78
CA GLU A 46 19.79 -11.54 29.78
C GLU A 46 20.39 -10.51 28.81
N ASP A 47 21.24 -9.66 29.36
CA ASP A 47 22.21 -8.79 28.68
C ASP A 47 23.28 -9.66 28.00
N ASP A 48 23.70 -9.34 26.77
CA ASP A 48 25.15 -9.31 26.53
C ASP A 48 25.55 -8.50 25.29
N ASN A 49 26.64 -7.77 25.51
CA ASN A 49 27.33 -6.88 24.62
C ASN A 49 28.48 -7.68 23.98
N THR A 50 28.51 -7.86 22.66
CA THR A 50 29.76 -8.29 22.01
C THR A 50 29.88 -7.80 20.58
N ILE A 51 30.72 -6.79 20.44
CA ILE A 51 31.35 -6.35 19.20
C ILE A 51 32.28 -7.47 18.72
N HIS A 52 32.05 -8.00 17.53
CA HIS A 52 33.09 -8.72 16.79
C HIS A 52 33.17 -8.24 15.34
N SER A 53 34.26 -7.52 15.10
CA SER A 53 34.75 -7.07 13.80
C SER A 53 35.48 -8.22 13.08
N SER A 54 35.16 -8.44 11.80
CA SER A 54 36.04 -8.93 10.72
C SER A 54 35.13 -9.39 9.55
N SER A 55 35.44 -9.28 8.27
CA SER A 55 36.36 -8.49 7.44
C SER A 55 36.05 -8.89 5.98
N ALA A 56 36.40 -8.03 5.02
CA ALA A 56 36.60 -8.31 3.58
C ALA A 56 35.38 -8.25 2.61
N LEU A 57 35.14 -7.02 2.13
CA LEU A 57 35.11 -6.57 0.72
C LEU A 57 34.45 -7.45 -0.37
N SER A 58 33.38 -6.92 -0.99
CA SER A 58 33.16 -7.04 -2.45
C SER A 58 32.19 -5.99 -3.01
N THR A 59 32.77 -5.03 -3.73
CA THR A 59 32.25 -4.27 -4.89
C THR A 59 30.96 -3.42 -4.79
N SER A 60 31.19 -2.12 -4.55
CA SER A 60 30.58 -0.94 -5.21
C SER A 60 29.16 -1.04 -5.81
N PHE A 61 28.14 -0.74 -5.00
CA PHE A 61 27.00 0.08 -5.42
C PHE A 61 26.70 1.05 -4.29
N SER A 62 26.68 2.33 -4.62
CA SER A 62 26.60 3.48 -3.73
C SER A 62 25.61 3.26 -2.58
N ALA A 63 26.14 3.18 -1.36
CA ALA A 63 25.35 3.14 -0.14
C ALA A 63 24.45 4.38 -0.11
N LEU A 64 23.17 4.17 -0.38
CA LEU A 64 22.12 5.11 0.00
C LEU A 64 22.27 5.25 1.52
N ALA A 65 22.74 6.41 1.98
CA ALA A 65 22.74 6.76 3.38
C ALA A 65 21.28 6.86 3.81
N ILE A 66 20.72 5.73 4.24
CA ILE A 66 19.46 5.68 4.94
C ILE A 66 19.76 6.30 6.30
N GLU A 67 19.49 7.60 6.45
CA GLU A 67 19.54 8.24 7.75
C GLU A 67 18.60 7.48 8.69
N ASN A 68 19.16 6.97 9.79
CA ASN A 68 18.52 6.05 10.74
C ASN A 68 17.45 6.78 11.56
N LYS A 69 16.32 7.10 10.93
CA LYS A 69 15.02 7.16 11.61
C LYS A 69 14.53 5.71 11.77
N ASP A 70 13.69 5.44 12.77
CA ASP A 70 13.12 4.11 13.07
C ASP A 70 12.26 3.57 11.92
N ILE A 71 12.89 3.18 10.82
CA ILE A 71 12.25 2.58 9.66
C ILE A 71 11.99 1.11 10.02
N PRO A 72 10.74 0.62 9.91
CA PRO A 72 10.42 -0.77 10.20
C PRO A 72 11.33 -1.72 9.40
N GLU A 73 11.87 -2.73 10.08
CA GLU A 73 12.80 -3.69 9.45
C GLU A 73 12.18 -4.38 8.23
N ASP A 74 10.89 -4.68 8.34
CA ASP A 74 10.04 -5.20 7.28
C ASP A 74 10.05 -4.33 6.00
N LEU A 75 10.10 -3.00 6.15
CA LEU A 75 10.16 -2.07 5.03
C LEU A 75 11.57 -2.05 4.42
N LYS A 76 12.62 -2.12 5.25
CA LYS A 76 14.01 -2.17 4.78
C LYS A 76 14.26 -3.42 3.93
N VAL A 77 13.84 -4.59 4.41
CA VAL A 77 13.97 -5.85 3.67
C VAL A 77 13.26 -5.78 2.33
N ARG A 78 12.03 -5.24 2.28
CA ARG A 78 11.29 -5.10 1.03
C ARG A 78 11.89 -4.06 0.09
N SER A 79 12.45 -2.98 0.63
CA SER A 79 13.14 -1.93 -0.13
C SER A 79 14.42 -2.49 -0.76
N LYS A 80 15.21 -3.25 -0.01
CA LYS A 80 16.40 -3.96 -0.51
C LYS A 80 16.03 -4.86 -1.69
N ARG A 81 14.98 -5.67 -1.55
CA ARG A 81 14.48 -6.53 -2.65
C ARG A 81 14.02 -5.74 -3.86
N ALA A 82 13.36 -4.60 -3.68
CA ALA A 82 12.95 -3.73 -4.78
C ALA A 82 14.17 -3.18 -5.56
N LEU A 83 15.28 -2.93 -4.87
CA LEU A 83 16.52 -2.43 -5.45
C LEU A 83 17.35 -3.52 -6.12
N GLU A 84 17.47 -4.70 -5.51
CA GLU A 84 18.35 -5.78 -5.97
C GLU A 84 17.69 -6.71 -7.00
N GLU A 85 16.40 -7.02 -6.83
CA GLU A 85 15.73 -7.96 -7.72
C GLU A 85 15.50 -7.36 -9.13
N ARG A 86 15.51 -8.22 -10.15
CA ARG A 86 15.30 -7.85 -11.56
C ARG A 86 13.82 -7.55 -11.86
N ILE A 87 13.29 -6.49 -11.25
CA ILE A 87 11.99 -5.91 -11.59
C ILE A 87 12.22 -4.89 -12.72
N ARG A 88 11.31 -4.82 -13.70
CA ARG A 88 11.38 -3.88 -14.83
C ARG A 88 10.06 -3.16 -15.06
N LEU A 89 10.13 -1.87 -15.35
CA LEU A 89 8.99 -1.12 -15.87
C LEU A 89 8.62 -1.61 -17.28
N VAL A 90 7.31 -1.71 -17.54
CA VAL A 90 6.69 -2.11 -18.80
C VAL A 90 5.95 -0.94 -19.43
N SER A 91 5.15 -0.21 -18.65
CA SER A 91 4.45 1.00 -19.10
C SER A 91 4.15 1.91 -17.90
N SER A 92 3.87 3.18 -18.19
CA SER A 92 3.70 4.24 -17.21
C SER A 92 2.67 5.23 -17.76
N ASP A 93 1.48 5.27 -17.16
CA ASP A 93 0.31 5.98 -17.68
C ASP A 93 -0.30 6.87 -16.58
N MET A 94 -0.33 8.18 -16.82
CA MET A 94 -0.94 9.14 -15.89
C MET A 94 -2.45 9.26 -16.14
N ILE A 95 -3.23 8.94 -15.12
CA ILE A 95 -4.68 9.11 -15.09
C ILE A 95 -5.00 10.50 -14.49
N ARG A 96 -4.89 11.54 -15.32
CA ARG A 96 -4.93 12.96 -14.91
C ARG A 96 -6.17 13.31 -14.07
N TYR A 97 -7.35 12.88 -14.49
CA TYR A 97 -8.61 13.21 -13.82
C TYR A 97 -8.74 12.60 -12.41
N LEU A 98 -8.07 11.47 -12.14
CA LEU A 98 -8.02 10.86 -10.81
C LEU A 98 -6.78 11.26 -10.01
N ARG A 99 -5.86 12.04 -10.59
CA ARG A 99 -4.52 12.31 -10.03
C ARG A 99 -3.81 11.03 -9.59
N LYS A 100 -3.96 9.98 -10.41
CA LYS A 100 -3.33 8.67 -10.21
C LYS A 100 -2.33 8.40 -11.33
N HIS A 101 -1.32 7.62 -11.03
CA HIS A 101 -0.36 7.13 -12.00
C HIS A 101 -0.33 5.60 -11.95
N GLU A 102 -0.64 4.97 -13.07
CA GLU A 102 -0.60 3.53 -13.24
C GLU A 102 0.75 3.11 -13.83
N PHE A 103 1.35 2.09 -13.22
CA PHE A 103 2.60 1.50 -13.67
C PHE A 103 2.45 0.00 -13.94
N LYS A 104 2.79 -0.36 -15.18
CA LYS A 104 3.15 -1.68 -15.71
C LYS A 104 4.44 -2.22 -15.12
N VAL A 105 4.52 -3.20 -14.21
CA VAL A 105 5.83 -3.77 -13.81
C VAL A 105 5.94 -5.27 -14.03
N ARG A 106 7.05 -5.72 -14.62
CA ARG A 106 7.38 -7.14 -14.74
C ARG A 106 8.24 -7.58 -13.56
N GLY A 107 7.73 -8.50 -12.76
CA GLY A 107 8.45 -9.08 -11.62
C GLY A 107 9.47 -10.14 -12.03
N THR A 108 10.20 -10.68 -11.04
CA THR A 108 11.25 -11.70 -11.26
C THR A 108 10.75 -13.00 -11.86
N ALA A 109 9.51 -13.38 -11.59
CA ALA A 109 8.85 -14.54 -12.18
C ALA A 109 8.30 -14.30 -13.60
N GLY A 110 8.57 -13.14 -14.20
CA GLY A 110 8.10 -12.76 -15.54
C GLY A 110 6.64 -12.29 -15.61
N LYS A 111 5.86 -12.42 -14.53
CA LYS A 111 4.49 -11.91 -14.44
C LYS A 111 4.47 -10.38 -14.41
N VAL A 112 3.48 -9.79 -15.07
CA VAL A 112 3.22 -8.34 -15.03
C VAL A 112 2.22 -8.04 -13.92
N TYR A 113 2.53 -7.01 -13.14
CA TYR A 113 1.69 -6.49 -12.06
C TYR A 113 1.39 -5.02 -12.34
N THR A 114 0.19 -4.58 -11.97
CA THR A 114 -0.21 -3.19 -12.02
C THR A 114 0.07 -2.57 -10.65
N VAL A 115 0.76 -1.44 -10.63
CA VAL A 115 0.99 -0.61 -9.45
C VAL A 115 0.32 0.73 -9.67
N ILE A 116 -0.48 1.17 -8.71
CA ILE A 116 -1.15 2.49 -8.75
C ILE A 116 -0.55 3.35 -7.65
N ILE A 117 -0.04 4.52 -8.03
CA ILE A 117 0.40 5.57 -7.12
C ILE A 117 -0.61 6.72 -7.20
N GLY A 118 -1.17 7.12 -6.08
CA GLY A 118 -2.18 8.18 -5.97
C GLY A 118 -2.69 8.25 -4.54
N ASN A 119 -3.92 8.73 -4.34
CA ASN A 119 -4.55 8.81 -3.01
C ASN A 119 -4.59 7.47 -2.24
N ARG A 120 -4.39 6.36 -2.97
CA ARG A 120 -4.11 5.05 -2.41
C ARG A 120 -3.01 4.38 -3.23
N LEU A 121 -2.02 3.80 -2.54
CA LEU A 121 -0.98 2.97 -3.12
C LEU A 121 -1.49 1.52 -3.25
N GLU A 122 -1.48 1.00 -4.47
CA GLU A 122 -2.03 -0.32 -4.78
C GLU A 122 -1.10 -1.15 -5.65
N CYS A 123 -1.17 -2.48 -5.49
CA CYS A 123 -0.50 -3.40 -6.39
C CYS A 123 -1.31 -4.68 -6.57
N THR A 124 -1.34 -5.22 -7.80
CA THR A 124 -2.04 -6.50 -8.08
C THR A 124 -1.23 -7.74 -7.65
N CYS A 125 -0.07 -7.58 -7.03
CA CYS A 125 0.74 -8.72 -6.61
C CYS A 125 0.18 -9.40 -5.36
N ARG A 126 0.46 -10.71 -5.23
CA ARG A 126 -0.01 -11.53 -4.11
C ARG A 126 0.42 -11.00 -2.74
N ASP A 127 1.65 -10.48 -2.62
CA ASP A 127 2.16 -9.94 -1.35
C ASP A 127 1.33 -8.75 -0.85
N TYR A 128 1.03 -7.79 -1.74
CA TYR A 128 0.13 -6.69 -1.43
C TYR A 128 -1.29 -7.17 -1.12
N GLN A 129 -1.82 -8.08 -1.95
CA GLN A 129 -3.18 -8.58 -1.78
C GLN A 129 -3.42 -9.23 -0.42
N ILE A 130 -2.42 -9.94 0.11
CA ILE A 130 -2.48 -10.62 1.41
C ILE A 130 -2.19 -9.67 2.56
N ARG A 131 -1.08 -8.91 2.49
CA ARG A 131 -0.61 -8.11 3.63
C ARG A 131 -1.23 -6.72 3.73
N LYS A 132 -1.76 -6.19 2.62
CA LYS A 132 -2.28 -4.82 2.52
C LYS A 132 -1.27 -3.77 3.02
N CYS A 133 0.00 -3.95 2.69
CA CYS A 133 1.11 -3.03 2.98
C CYS A 133 2.01 -2.85 1.76
N HIS A 134 3.05 -2.01 1.85
CA HIS A 134 4.00 -1.77 0.76
C HIS A 134 4.69 -3.07 0.34
N CYS A 135 4.41 -3.52 -0.87
CA CYS A 135 5.12 -4.63 -1.48
C CYS A 135 6.36 -4.12 -2.23
N LYS A 136 7.27 -5.03 -2.58
CA LYS A 136 8.49 -4.68 -3.36
C LYS A 136 8.20 -3.98 -4.69
N HIS A 137 7.03 -4.18 -5.31
CA HIS A 137 6.68 -3.51 -6.57
C HIS A 137 6.29 -2.03 -6.36
N ILE A 138 5.57 -1.72 -5.28
CA ILE A 138 5.30 -0.33 -4.89
C ILE A 138 6.62 0.38 -4.59
N LEU A 139 7.47 -0.26 -3.79
CA LEU A 139 8.78 0.29 -3.43
C LEU A 139 9.70 0.44 -4.64
N TYR A 140 9.65 -0.47 -5.61
CA TYR A 140 10.37 -0.34 -6.87
C TYR A 140 9.97 0.95 -7.61
N ILE A 141 8.66 1.21 -7.74
CA ILE A 141 8.18 2.44 -8.37
C ILE A 141 8.64 3.68 -7.60
N LEU A 142 8.46 3.71 -6.27
CA LEU A 142 8.87 4.86 -5.45
C LEU A 142 10.39 5.12 -5.52
N LEU A 143 11.21 4.08 -5.36
CA LEU A 143 12.67 4.22 -5.23
C LEU A 143 13.39 4.34 -6.58
N LYS A 144 13.00 3.57 -7.60
CA LYS A 144 13.70 3.53 -8.89
C LYS A 144 13.08 4.41 -9.95
N GLU A 145 11.76 4.38 -10.10
CA GLU A 145 11.08 5.13 -11.17
C GLU A 145 10.85 6.58 -10.76
N LEU A 146 10.23 6.80 -9.60
CA LEU A 146 9.92 8.13 -9.06
C LEU A 146 11.10 8.74 -8.27
N LYS A 147 12.17 7.96 -8.03
CA LYS A 147 13.42 8.40 -7.39
C LYS A 147 13.23 9.07 -6.02
N VAL A 148 12.22 8.66 -5.27
CA VAL A 148 11.97 9.15 -3.91
C VAL A 148 12.98 8.49 -2.98
N ARG A 149 14.03 9.22 -2.57
CA ARG A 149 15.13 8.67 -1.75
C ARG A 149 14.90 8.77 -0.25
N ASP A 150 14.08 9.73 0.17
CA ASP A 150 13.77 9.95 1.58
C ASP A 150 12.67 8.98 2.04
N LEU A 151 13.08 7.96 2.79
CA LEU A 151 12.20 6.94 3.37
C LEU A 151 11.34 7.47 4.52
N SER A 152 11.60 8.69 5.02
CA SER A 152 10.77 9.31 6.05
C SER A 152 9.48 9.94 5.46
N LYS A 153 9.38 10.03 4.13
CA LYS A 153 8.19 10.55 3.45
C LYS A 153 6.96 9.67 3.69
N GLU A 154 5.81 10.32 3.70
CA GLU A 154 4.51 9.72 3.94
C GLU A 154 4.22 8.50 3.03
N VAL A 155 4.66 8.55 1.77
CA VAL A 155 4.48 7.44 0.82
C VAL A 155 5.15 6.12 1.22
N PHE A 156 6.07 6.14 2.20
CA PHE A 156 6.70 4.94 2.75
C PHE A 156 6.10 4.49 4.08
N THR A 157 5.36 5.34 4.76
CA THR A 157 4.77 5.06 6.08
C THR A 157 3.29 4.67 5.99
N THR A 158 2.57 5.17 4.98
CA THR A 158 1.15 4.87 4.76
C THR A 158 0.88 4.48 3.31
N LEU A 159 -0.19 3.70 3.10
CA LEU A 159 -0.74 3.43 1.77
C LEU A 159 -1.72 4.51 1.31
N PHE A 160 -2.05 5.48 2.15
CA PHE A 160 -3.00 6.56 1.86
C PHE A 160 -2.30 7.91 2.02
N PRO A 161 -1.37 8.26 1.12
CA PRO A 161 -0.66 9.52 1.21
C PRO A 161 -1.57 10.72 0.93
N SER A 162 -1.26 11.84 1.57
CA SER A 162 -1.87 13.15 1.30
C SER A 162 -1.64 13.62 -0.14
N ASP A 163 -2.49 14.55 -0.58
CA ASP A 163 -2.37 15.18 -1.89
C ASP A 163 -1.07 15.97 -2.03
N GLU A 164 -0.60 16.57 -0.94
CA GLU A 164 0.67 17.29 -0.84
C GLU A 164 1.85 16.34 -1.08
N ALA A 165 1.87 15.20 -0.38
CA ALA A 165 2.91 14.19 -0.56
C ALA A 165 2.93 13.65 -2.00
N LEU A 166 1.77 13.46 -2.62
CA LEU A 166 1.67 13.01 -4.01
C LEU A 166 2.15 14.06 -5.01
N LYS A 167 1.85 15.34 -4.78
CA LYS A 167 2.36 16.44 -5.61
C LYS A 167 3.88 16.44 -5.60
N GLU A 168 4.51 16.34 -4.43
CA GLU A 168 5.98 16.28 -4.33
C GLU A 168 6.58 15.09 -5.09
N VAL A 169 5.94 13.91 -4.96
CA VAL A 169 6.40 12.68 -5.61
C VAL A 169 6.29 12.78 -7.13
N PHE A 170 5.22 13.38 -7.65
CA PHE A 170 5.02 13.50 -9.10
C PHE A 170 5.70 14.71 -9.73
N GLN A 171 5.96 15.80 -8.98
CA GLN A 171 6.64 16.98 -9.51
C GLN A 171 8.04 16.67 -10.05
N ALA A 172 8.73 15.71 -9.43
CA ALA A 172 10.05 15.25 -9.88
C ALA A 172 9.99 14.36 -11.15
N TYR A 173 8.85 13.74 -11.43
CA TYR A 173 8.70 12.75 -12.51
C TYR A 173 7.99 13.31 -13.74
N HIS A 174 7.01 14.18 -13.52
CA HIS A 174 6.33 14.95 -14.57
C HIS A 174 6.85 16.37 -14.48
N THR A 175 8.01 16.64 -15.08
CA THR A 175 8.32 18.02 -15.47
C THR A 175 7.21 18.44 -16.42
N LEU A 176 6.24 19.19 -15.92
CA LEU A 176 5.19 19.76 -16.75
C LEU A 176 5.87 20.52 -17.90
N PRO A 177 5.48 20.29 -19.17
CA PRO A 177 5.91 21.14 -20.25
C PRO A 177 5.45 22.59 -20.04
#